data_AF-A0A0K1W2L2-F1
#
_entry.id   AF-A0A0K1W2L2-F1
#
_cell.length_a   1.000
_cell.length_b   1.000
_cell.length_c   1.000
_cell.angle_alpha   90.00
_cell.angle_beta   90.00
_cell.angle_gamma   90.00
#
_symmetry.space_group_name_H-M   'P 1'
#
loop_
_entity.id
_entity.type
_entity.pdbx_description
1 polymer ?
#
loop_
_entity_poly.entity_id
_entity_poly.type
_entity_poly.pdbx_seq_one_letter_code
_entity_poly.pdbx_strand_id
1 'polypeptide(L)'
;MKEIYKQSIFWFGLHKVANDNAELKYYITTQKDLISYLYPITFIGIVQYFLYKNIISNEIDSSEFNTLTSYIMDNFDELYKIKYRYVKDKPKKITFKDDEALEQAKHLISNLLIPYVNEYCFKKYDDWKDSYKSFIRESLSIFEYDINHISDDNTYKTSIPYPFLFTLNLIKNYDIQGLYQRVYKCYQKDVLLRKYRTGREWKPKEIEYLTETYELIQNDEEWAIFLSNFSGSKWEAFNTRERYKALLQLTKLTTILMKDEITAVTMLDDGEELYGLIEAYLPLFISSDKSNLRSNLIPELKNSTLKVLTPFNCQHINQEQLIPYIKSKGDRFIDFDEKTLMKCTEITRYTFAKLRSLLLLHEYIPQVIDNKIAVKKKLFVNILNIFEETKPNKFKQKVSMENISEYDFLLSEDEIVETFKKEFHNLQDYKDEYTLLKIGRIINILLGIESKTPKLINYSLFELFKYVLIIFGPHPLDHTYQTQDNIQNFYNQFLKLLNFYDSEKDSEIKNYYIQYLELASKLKNWVIENK
;
A
#
# COMPACT_ATOMS: atom_id res chain seq x y z
N MET A 1 8.63 -2.53 22.52
CA MET A 1 8.12 -1.77 21.35
C MET A 1 8.86 -0.44 21.25
N LYS A 2 9.18 0.09 20.07
CA LYS A 2 9.75 1.44 19.96
C LYS A 2 8.71 2.47 20.41
N GLU A 3 9.10 3.47 21.21
CA GLU A 3 8.17 4.47 21.80
C GLU A 3 7.31 5.17 20.73
N ILE A 4 7.90 5.33 19.54
CA ILE A 4 7.26 5.88 18.34
C ILE A 4 5.93 5.22 17.96
N TYR A 5 5.75 3.93 18.24
CA TYR A 5 4.50 3.23 17.92
C TYR A 5 3.39 3.56 18.93
N LYS A 6 3.75 3.95 20.16
CA LYS A 6 2.82 4.25 21.26
C LYS A 6 2.22 5.66 21.19
N GLN A 7 2.75 6.50 20.29
CA GLN A 7 2.33 7.88 20.09
C GLN A 7 1.60 8.11 18.76
N SER A 8 1.29 7.06 17.98
CA SER A 8 0.60 7.23 16.69
C SER A 8 -0.90 7.53 16.79
N ILE A 9 -1.50 8.05 15.71
CA ILE A 9 -2.94 8.32 15.59
C ILE A 9 -3.85 7.11 15.89
N PHE A 10 -3.32 5.89 15.72
CA PHE A 10 -4.00 4.62 16.00
C PHE A 10 -4.69 4.61 17.37
N TRP A 11 -3.97 5.08 18.40
CA TRP A 11 -4.44 5.06 19.78
C TRP A 11 -5.64 5.97 19.98
N PHE A 12 -5.64 7.14 19.33
CA PHE A 12 -6.79 8.03 19.34
C PHE A 12 -8.02 7.36 18.71
N GLY A 13 -7.83 6.64 17.60
CA GLY A 13 -8.90 5.85 16.97
C GLY A 13 -9.45 4.74 17.87
N LEU A 14 -8.58 4.00 18.57
CA LEU A 14 -9.00 2.97 19.54
C LEU A 14 -9.77 3.57 20.72
N HIS A 15 -9.35 4.72 21.25
CA HIS A 15 -10.07 5.40 22.33
C HIS A 15 -11.47 5.86 21.91
N LYS A 16 -11.66 6.24 20.64
CA LYS A 16 -12.98 6.54 20.09
C LYS A 16 -13.86 5.30 19.99
N VAL A 17 -13.31 4.18 19.52
CA VAL A 17 -14.04 2.91 19.39
C VAL A 17 -14.45 2.35 20.75
N ALA A 18 -13.55 2.41 21.75
CA ALA A 18 -13.86 2.03 23.11
C ALA A 18 -14.98 2.88 23.73
N ASN A 19 -15.23 4.08 23.19
CA ASN A 19 -16.26 5.02 23.64
C ASN A 19 -16.24 5.17 25.17
N ASP A 20 -17.35 5.01 25.89
CA ASP A 20 -17.40 5.10 27.35
C ASP A 20 -17.05 3.81 28.10
N ASN A 21 -16.58 2.78 27.41
CA ASN A 21 -16.14 1.54 28.05
C ASN A 21 -14.80 1.75 28.79
N ALA A 22 -14.87 1.85 30.12
CA ALA A 22 -13.73 2.08 30.99
C ALA A 22 -12.70 0.93 30.96
N GLU A 23 -13.17 -0.31 30.84
CA GLU A 23 -12.30 -1.50 30.78
C GLU A 23 -11.47 -1.51 29.49
N LEU A 24 -12.09 -1.26 28.34
CA LEU A 24 -11.36 -1.17 27.06
C LEU A 24 -10.38 0.00 27.07
N LYS A 25 -10.74 1.17 27.62
CA LYS A 25 -9.82 2.31 27.79
C LYS A 25 -8.63 1.96 28.69
N TYR A 26 -8.86 1.21 29.76
CA TYR A 26 -7.80 0.70 30.63
C TYR A 26 -6.84 -0.22 29.85
N TYR A 27 -7.37 -1.14 29.05
CA TYR A 27 -6.54 -2.03 28.23
C TYR A 27 -5.79 -1.30 27.11
N ILE A 28 -6.39 -0.30 26.46
CA ILE A 28 -5.69 0.54 25.47
C ILE A 28 -4.44 1.18 26.09
N THR A 29 -4.52 1.57 27.37
CA THR A 29 -3.42 2.22 28.08
C THR A 29 -2.38 1.22 28.57
N THR A 30 -2.81 0.08 29.11
CA THR A 30 -1.93 -0.89 29.81
C THR A 30 -1.40 -2.01 28.91
N GLN A 31 -2.10 -2.34 27.82
CA GLN A 31 -1.82 -3.48 26.94
C GLN A 31 -1.39 -3.04 25.53
N LYS A 32 -0.76 -1.86 25.40
CA LYS A 32 -0.31 -1.32 24.10
C LYS A 32 0.56 -2.29 23.31
N ASP A 33 1.44 -3.01 23.99
CA ASP A 33 2.33 -3.97 23.34
C ASP A 33 1.52 -5.12 22.72
N LEU A 34 0.64 -5.75 23.50
CA LEU A 34 -0.25 -6.82 23.03
C LEU A 34 -1.14 -6.34 21.87
N ILE A 35 -1.82 -5.21 22.01
CA ILE A 35 -2.70 -4.64 20.99
C ILE A 35 -1.96 -4.41 19.66
N SER A 36 -0.76 -3.86 19.71
CA SER A 36 0.01 -3.56 18.50
C SER A 36 0.51 -4.81 17.79
N TYR A 37 0.70 -5.92 18.51
CA TYR A 37 1.01 -7.21 17.89
C TYR A 37 -0.23 -7.89 17.32
N LEU A 38 -1.37 -7.80 18.03
CA LEU A 38 -2.62 -8.41 17.58
C LEU A 38 -3.17 -7.70 16.33
N TYR A 39 -3.14 -6.37 16.26
CA TYR A 39 -3.82 -5.62 15.20
C TYR A 39 -3.41 -6.02 13.77
N PRO A 40 -2.11 -6.10 13.40
CA PRO A 40 -1.73 -6.52 12.05
C PRO A 40 -2.17 -7.94 11.71
N ILE A 41 -2.24 -8.82 12.72
CA ILE A 41 -2.71 -10.20 12.57
C ILE A 41 -4.23 -10.24 12.42
N THR A 42 -4.96 -9.46 13.22
CA THR A 42 -6.43 -9.31 13.11
C THR A 42 -6.82 -8.80 11.73
N PHE A 43 -6.17 -7.76 11.23
CA PHE A 43 -6.48 -7.19 9.91
C PHE A 43 -6.30 -8.22 8.79
N ILE A 44 -5.20 -8.96 8.78
CA ILE A 44 -4.97 -10.02 7.78
C ILE A 44 -5.92 -11.20 8.01
N GLY A 45 -6.21 -11.55 9.25
CA GLY A 45 -7.16 -12.60 9.60
C GLY A 45 -8.56 -12.34 9.07
N ILE A 46 -9.02 -11.07 9.06
CA ILE A 46 -10.28 -10.67 8.42
C ILE A 46 -10.24 -10.94 6.91
N VAL A 47 -9.15 -10.57 6.24
CA VAL A 47 -9.00 -10.85 4.80
C VAL A 47 -9.03 -12.35 4.52
N GLN A 48 -8.31 -13.15 5.30
CA GLN A 48 -8.27 -14.61 5.16
C GLN A 48 -9.61 -15.27 5.49
N TYR A 49 -10.37 -14.71 6.42
CA TYR A 49 -11.73 -15.16 6.73
C TYR A 49 -12.69 -14.91 5.56
N PHE A 50 -12.56 -13.79 4.86
CA PHE A 50 -13.34 -13.52 3.65
C PHE A 50 -13.01 -14.47 2.51
N LEU A 51 -11.72 -14.81 2.32
CA LEU A 51 -11.31 -15.86 1.38
C LEU A 51 -11.93 -17.22 1.78
N TYR A 52 -11.83 -17.59 3.07
CA TYR A 52 -12.38 -18.84 3.59
C TYR A 52 -13.89 -18.98 3.36
N LYS A 53 -14.64 -17.91 3.58
CA LYS A 53 -16.10 -17.92 3.47
C LYS A 53 -16.62 -17.71 2.06
N ASN A 54 -15.76 -17.28 1.13
CA ASN A 54 -16.17 -16.79 -0.18
C ASN A 54 -17.29 -15.73 -0.08
N ILE A 55 -17.21 -14.85 0.93
CA ILE A 55 -18.25 -13.85 1.25
C ILE A 55 -17.90 -12.50 0.63
N ILE A 56 -18.94 -11.83 0.14
CA ILE A 56 -18.92 -10.47 -0.42
C ILE A 56 -18.78 -9.43 0.69
N SER A 57 -18.14 -8.31 0.36
CA SER A 57 -17.89 -7.23 1.29
C SER A 57 -19.14 -6.61 1.91
N ASN A 58 -19.19 -6.61 3.24
CA ASN A 58 -19.93 -5.68 4.09
C ASN A 58 -19.20 -5.61 5.44
N GLU A 59 -19.56 -4.61 6.26
CA GLU A 59 -19.10 -4.58 7.65
C GLU A 59 -19.43 -5.91 8.34
N ILE A 60 -18.55 -6.38 9.20
CA ILE A 60 -18.74 -7.64 9.91
C ILE A 60 -19.85 -7.42 10.94
N ASP A 61 -20.89 -8.27 10.94
CA ASP A 61 -21.94 -8.15 11.93
C ASP A 61 -21.41 -8.49 13.34
N SER A 62 -21.89 -7.76 14.35
CA SER A 62 -21.43 -7.95 15.74
C SER A 62 -21.68 -9.37 16.26
N SER A 63 -22.68 -10.07 15.73
CA SER A 63 -22.94 -11.48 16.02
C SER A 63 -21.84 -12.42 15.53
N GLU A 64 -21.05 -12.03 14.53
CA GLU A 64 -19.98 -12.85 13.95
C GLU A 64 -18.61 -12.60 14.59
N PHE A 65 -18.47 -11.57 15.44
CA PHE A 65 -17.17 -11.17 16.00
C PHE A 65 -16.48 -12.30 16.75
N ASN A 66 -17.23 -13.10 17.52
CA ASN A 66 -16.66 -14.22 18.26
C ASN A 66 -16.24 -15.36 17.32
N THR A 67 -17.01 -15.65 16.28
CA THR A 67 -16.66 -16.66 15.28
C THR A 67 -15.40 -16.28 14.52
N LEU A 68 -15.32 -15.02 14.07
CA LEU A 68 -14.13 -14.48 13.42
C LEU A 68 -12.92 -14.46 14.38
N THR A 69 -13.13 -14.07 15.64
CA THR A 69 -12.07 -14.11 16.65
C THR A 69 -11.52 -15.52 16.85
N SER A 70 -12.38 -16.53 16.96
CA SER A 70 -11.94 -17.93 17.04
C SER A 70 -11.14 -18.34 15.81
N TYR A 71 -11.62 -18.02 14.60
CA TYR A 71 -10.87 -18.28 13.36
C TYR A 71 -9.47 -17.64 13.38
N ILE A 72 -9.36 -16.38 13.80
CA ILE A 72 -8.07 -15.67 13.88
C ILE A 72 -7.14 -16.36 14.88
N MET A 73 -7.66 -16.77 16.04
CA MET A 73 -6.85 -17.39 17.08
C MET A 73 -6.41 -18.80 16.71
N ASP A 74 -7.30 -19.60 16.10
CA ASP A 74 -7.01 -20.95 15.64
C ASP A 74 -5.93 -20.95 14.53
N ASN A 75 -5.89 -19.89 13.72
CA ASN A 75 -4.95 -19.72 12.61
C ASN A 75 -3.81 -18.72 12.91
N PHE A 76 -3.61 -18.32 14.17
CA PHE A 76 -2.71 -17.23 14.54
C PHE A 76 -1.27 -17.42 14.02
N ASP A 77 -0.77 -18.64 14.09
CA ASP A 77 0.58 -19.00 13.66
C ASP A 77 0.78 -18.84 12.15
N GLU A 78 -0.19 -19.26 11.36
CA GLU A 78 -0.16 -19.16 9.90
C GLU A 78 -0.32 -17.69 9.47
N LEU A 79 -1.24 -16.96 10.10
CA LEU A 79 -1.42 -15.52 9.88
C LEU A 79 -0.14 -14.73 10.18
N TYR A 80 0.55 -15.06 11.27
CA TYR A 80 1.82 -14.44 11.63
C TYR A 80 2.91 -14.75 10.59
N LYS A 81 3.00 -15.99 10.12
CA LYS A 81 3.98 -16.39 9.10
C LYS A 81 3.78 -15.63 7.80
N ILE A 82 2.56 -15.50 7.30
CA ILE A 82 2.30 -14.77 6.05
C ILE A 82 2.56 -13.27 6.22
N LYS A 83 2.11 -12.65 7.33
CA LYS A 83 2.28 -11.22 7.57
C LYS A 83 3.74 -10.81 7.60
N TYR A 84 4.57 -11.61 8.25
CA TYR A 84 5.99 -11.30 8.44
C TYR A 84 6.92 -12.17 7.59
N ARG A 85 6.45 -12.73 6.47
CA ARG A 85 7.24 -13.66 5.63
C ARG A 85 8.58 -13.06 5.20
N TYR A 86 8.54 -11.86 4.64
CA TYR A 86 9.68 -11.17 4.01
C TYR A 86 10.25 -10.01 4.83
N VAL A 87 9.71 -9.80 6.04
CA VAL A 87 10.24 -8.83 6.99
C VAL A 87 11.57 -9.35 7.53
N LYS A 88 12.63 -8.55 7.40
CA LYS A 88 13.99 -8.95 7.81
C LYS A 88 14.09 -9.11 9.33
N ASP A 89 13.61 -8.10 10.06
CA ASP A 89 13.61 -8.06 11.52
C ASP A 89 12.19 -8.33 12.05
N LYS A 90 11.81 -9.62 12.09
CA LYS A 90 10.44 -10.03 12.46
C LYS A 90 10.13 -9.69 13.93
N PRO A 91 8.96 -9.13 14.24
CA PRO A 91 8.53 -8.95 15.63
C PRO A 91 8.44 -10.30 16.32
N LYS A 92 8.84 -10.43 17.59
CA LYS A 92 8.75 -11.72 18.29
C LYS A 92 7.28 -12.20 18.33
N LYS A 93 7.00 -13.39 17.77
CA LYS A 93 5.67 -14.01 17.82
C LYS A 93 5.19 -14.11 19.27
N ILE A 94 3.94 -13.72 19.52
CA ILE A 94 3.30 -13.91 20.82
C ILE A 94 3.15 -15.42 21.06
N THR A 95 3.39 -15.84 22.30
CA THR A 95 3.05 -17.18 22.77
C THR A 95 2.13 -17.01 23.96
N PHE A 96 0.89 -17.46 23.83
CA PHE A 96 -0.09 -17.46 24.91
C PHE A 96 0.30 -18.59 25.88
N LYS A 97 0.77 -18.22 27.07
CA LYS A 97 1.33 -19.17 28.06
C LYS A 97 0.26 -19.80 28.95
N ASP A 98 -0.87 -19.13 29.09
CA ASP A 98 -1.99 -19.51 29.92
C ASP A 98 -3.32 -19.10 29.24
N ASP A 99 -4.41 -19.67 29.75
CA ASP A 99 -5.75 -19.42 29.23
C ASP A 99 -6.19 -17.96 29.45
N GLU A 100 -5.69 -17.30 30.49
CA GLU A 100 -6.01 -15.89 30.79
C GLU A 100 -5.48 -14.96 29.69
N ALA A 101 -4.23 -15.13 29.26
CA ALA A 101 -3.64 -14.37 28.17
C ALA A 101 -4.35 -14.65 26.83
N LEU A 102 -4.79 -15.88 26.62
CA LEU A 102 -5.56 -16.26 25.43
C LEU A 102 -6.94 -15.59 25.41
N GLU A 103 -7.67 -15.64 26.53
CA GLU A 103 -8.98 -15.00 26.66
C GLU A 103 -8.89 -13.47 26.59
N GLN A 104 -7.84 -12.87 27.16
CA GLN A 104 -7.57 -11.45 27.01
C GLN A 104 -7.34 -11.07 25.54
N ALA A 105 -6.58 -11.88 24.79
CA ALA A 105 -6.36 -11.65 23.37
C ALA A 105 -7.66 -11.74 22.56
N LYS A 106 -8.48 -12.78 22.82
CA LYS A 106 -9.81 -12.92 22.21
C LYS A 106 -10.70 -11.72 22.53
N HIS A 107 -10.70 -11.28 23.79
CA HIS A 107 -11.48 -10.13 24.23
C HIS A 107 -11.07 -8.84 23.49
N LEU A 108 -9.77 -8.57 23.37
CA LEU A 108 -9.26 -7.41 22.62
C LEU A 108 -9.60 -7.50 21.13
N ILE A 109 -9.47 -8.67 20.51
CA ILE A 109 -9.80 -8.84 19.08
C ILE A 109 -11.29 -8.57 18.85
N SER A 110 -12.17 -9.24 19.61
CA SER A 110 -13.62 -9.19 19.43
C SER A 110 -14.21 -7.83 19.77
N ASN A 111 -13.79 -7.21 20.87
CA ASN A 111 -14.43 -6.01 21.41
C ASN A 111 -13.73 -4.70 21.07
N LEU A 112 -12.52 -4.73 20.51
CA LEU A 112 -11.75 -3.53 20.20
C LEU A 112 -11.21 -3.52 18.76
N LEU A 113 -10.50 -4.56 18.33
CA LEU A 113 -9.79 -4.54 17.04
C LEU A 113 -10.73 -4.77 15.85
N ILE A 114 -11.64 -5.75 15.91
CA ILE A 114 -12.65 -5.94 14.84
C ILE A 114 -13.57 -4.70 14.74
N PRO A 115 -14.11 -4.15 15.83
CA PRO A 115 -14.87 -2.90 15.79
C PRO A 115 -14.09 -1.73 15.17
N TYR A 116 -12.80 -1.60 15.49
CA TYR A 116 -11.94 -0.59 14.87
C TYR A 116 -11.84 -0.78 13.34
N VAL A 117 -11.66 -2.02 12.87
CA VAL A 117 -11.61 -2.31 11.42
C VAL A 117 -12.95 -2.01 10.77
N ASN A 118 -14.08 -2.36 11.39
CA ASN A 118 -15.41 -1.99 10.89
C ASN A 118 -15.55 -0.48 10.69
N GLU A 119 -15.25 0.32 11.72
CA GLU A 119 -15.39 1.77 11.67
C GLU A 119 -14.48 2.43 10.61
N TYR A 120 -13.21 2.01 10.55
CA TYR A 120 -12.18 2.77 9.84
C TYR A 120 -11.69 2.14 8.54
N CYS A 121 -11.95 0.86 8.31
CA CYS A 121 -11.45 0.14 7.14
C CYS A 121 -12.57 -0.24 6.16
N PHE A 122 -13.82 -0.39 6.59
CA PHE A 122 -14.93 -0.61 5.65
C PHE A 122 -15.48 0.72 5.14
N LYS A 123 -15.49 0.86 3.81
CA LYS A 123 -15.76 2.15 3.16
C LYS A 123 -16.56 2.00 1.89
N LYS A 124 -17.34 3.03 1.57
CA LYS A 124 -18.13 3.07 0.36
C LYS A 124 -17.26 3.44 -0.83
N TYR A 125 -17.79 3.20 -2.04
CA TYR A 125 -17.13 3.61 -3.27
C TYR A 125 -16.72 5.09 -3.27
N ASP A 126 -17.61 5.97 -2.79
CA ASP A 126 -17.38 7.42 -2.78
C ASP A 126 -16.20 7.86 -1.90
N ASP A 127 -15.83 7.07 -0.89
CA ASP A 127 -14.70 7.35 0.00
C ASP A 127 -13.35 7.05 -0.69
N TRP A 128 -13.33 6.11 -1.64
CA TRP A 128 -12.09 5.63 -2.30
C TRP A 128 -11.99 5.96 -3.78
N LYS A 129 -13.04 6.49 -4.40
CA LYS A 129 -13.10 6.73 -5.83
C LYS A 129 -11.96 7.60 -6.37
N ASP A 130 -11.32 8.42 -5.54
CA ASP A 130 -10.20 9.29 -5.93
C ASP A 130 -8.83 8.68 -5.58
N SER A 131 -8.81 7.63 -4.75
CA SER A 131 -7.65 6.84 -4.34
C SER A 131 -7.63 5.42 -4.93
N TYR A 132 -8.48 5.13 -5.92
CA TYR A 132 -8.66 3.80 -6.50
C TYR A 132 -7.36 3.19 -7.06
N LYS A 133 -6.43 4.01 -7.58
CA LYS A 133 -5.10 3.55 -8.05
C LYS A 133 -4.29 2.94 -6.91
N SER A 134 -4.33 3.58 -5.74
CA SER A 134 -3.67 3.11 -4.53
C SER A 134 -4.39 1.87 -4.01
N PHE A 135 -5.72 1.85 -4.08
CA PHE A 135 -6.55 0.73 -3.69
C PHE A 135 -6.18 -0.54 -4.46
N ILE A 136 -6.23 -0.53 -5.80
CA ILE A 136 -5.85 -1.67 -6.65
C ILE A 136 -4.43 -2.17 -6.34
N ARG A 137 -3.51 -1.25 -6.07
CA ARG A 137 -2.10 -1.55 -5.77
C ARG A 137 -1.93 -2.25 -4.44
N GLU A 138 -2.59 -1.76 -3.41
CA GLU A 138 -2.49 -2.34 -2.07
C GLU A 138 -3.32 -3.63 -1.96
N SER A 139 -4.39 -3.79 -2.74
CA SER A 139 -5.12 -5.07 -2.85
C SER A 139 -4.19 -6.22 -3.26
N LEU A 140 -3.17 -5.95 -4.08
CA LEU A 140 -2.22 -6.97 -4.52
C LEU A 140 -1.50 -7.65 -3.35
N SER A 141 -1.08 -6.90 -2.33
CA SER A 141 -0.32 -7.45 -1.20
C SER A 141 -1.23 -8.20 -0.21
N ILE A 142 -2.43 -7.67 0.07
CA ILE A 142 -3.32 -8.29 1.07
C ILE A 142 -3.95 -9.61 0.58
N PHE A 143 -4.12 -9.75 -0.74
CA PHE A 143 -4.67 -10.94 -1.37
C PHE A 143 -3.57 -11.84 -1.95
N GLU A 144 -2.30 -11.68 -1.59
CA GLU A 144 -1.25 -12.52 -2.20
C GLU A 144 -1.44 -14.00 -1.92
N TYR A 145 -1.73 -14.35 -0.66
CA TYR A 145 -1.81 -15.74 -0.19
C TYR A 145 -3.18 -16.09 0.36
N ASP A 146 -3.48 -17.39 0.32
CA ASP A 146 -4.64 -18.00 0.99
C ASP A 146 -4.17 -19.09 1.95
N ILE A 147 -4.33 -18.85 3.26
CA ILE A 147 -3.93 -19.82 4.30
C ILE A 147 -4.90 -20.99 4.41
N ASN A 148 -6.11 -20.86 3.86
CA ASN A 148 -7.14 -21.89 3.93
C ASN A 148 -6.87 -23.03 2.94
N HIS A 149 -5.88 -22.88 2.07
CA HIS A 149 -5.50 -23.85 1.05
C HIS A 149 -4.01 -24.15 1.10
N ILE A 150 -3.63 -25.20 1.83
CA ILE A 150 -2.26 -25.70 1.90
C ILE A 150 -1.93 -26.52 0.64
N SER A 151 -0.77 -26.29 0.03
CA SER A 151 -0.26 -27.15 -1.07
C SER A 151 0.43 -28.40 -0.57
N ASP A 152 0.60 -29.36 -1.47
CA ASP A 152 1.24 -30.66 -1.20
C ASP A 152 2.69 -30.53 -0.67
N ASP A 153 3.33 -29.37 -0.86
CA ASP A 153 4.68 -29.03 -0.41
C ASP A 153 4.73 -28.18 0.88
N ASN A 154 3.60 -28.04 1.59
CA ASN A 154 3.44 -27.19 2.79
C ASN A 154 3.76 -25.70 2.57
N THR A 155 3.76 -25.23 1.32
CA THR A 155 3.85 -23.79 1.03
C THR A 155 2.46 -23.15 0.96
N TYR A 156 2.38 -21.82 1.11
CA TYR A 156 1.11 -21.12 0.92
C TYR A 156 0.82 -20.97 -0.57
N LYS A 157 -0.42 -21.26 -0.98
CA LYS A 157 -0.87 -21.00 -2.34
C LYS A 157 -1.19 -19.53 -2.51
N THR A 158 -0.99 -19.04 -3.74
CA THR A 158 -1.52 -17.73 -4.15
C THR A 158 -3.04 -17.77 -4.09
N SER A 159 -3.68 -16.71 -3.58
CA SER A 159 -5.14 -16.66 -3.52
C SER A 159 -5.77 -16.56 -4.91
N ILE A 160 -7.05 -16.94 -5.03
CA ILE A 160 -7.85 -16.85 -6.26
C ILE A 160 -7.81 -15.45 -6.91
N PRO A 161 -8.01 -14.33 -6.18
CA PRO A 161 -7.97 -12.99 -6.77
C PRO A 161 -6.57 -12.49 -7.14
N TYR A 162 -5.50 -13.13 -6.65
CA TYR A 162 -4.15 -12.60 -6.81
C TYR A 162 -3.71 -12.41 -8.28
N PRO A 163 -3.84 -13.39 -9.19
CA PRO A 163 -3.43 -13.21 -10.59
C PRO A 163 -4.21 -12.10 -11.29
N PHE A 164 -5.48 -11.93 -10.94
CA PHE A 164 -6.32 -10.86 -11.48
C PHE A 164 -5.82 -9.49 -11.03
N LEU A 165 -5.61 -9.30 -9.72
CA LEU A 165 -5.07 -8.07 -9.13
C LEU A 165 -3.66 -7.75 -9.68
N PHE A 166 -2.84 -8.78 -9.89
CA PHE A 166 -1.53 -8.64 -10.51
C PHE A 166 -1.64 -8.10 -11.94
N THR A 167 -2.57 -8.65 -12.72
CA THR A 167 -2.88 -8.23 -14.09
C THR A 167 -3.30 -6.75 -14.13
N LEU A 168 -4.21 -6.32 -13.26
CA LEU A 168 -4.64 -4.92 -13.17
C LEU A 168 -3.44 -3.97 -12.92
N ASN A 169 -2.56 -4.36 -12.00
CA ASN A 169 -1.39 -3.57 -11.63
C ASN A 169 -0.32 -3.51 -12.72
N LEU A 170 -0.16 -4.61 -13.47
CA LEU A 170 0.79 -4.74 -14.55
C LEU A 170 0.44 -3.81 -15.72
N ILE A 171 -0.82 -3.87 -16.18
CA ILE A 171 -1.29 -3.15 -17.36
C ILE A 171 -1.81 -1.75 -17.05
N LYS A 172 -2.09 -1.45 -15.78
CA LYS A 172 -2.70 -0.18 -15.34
C LYS A 172 -3.97 0.09 -16.15
N ASN A 173 -4.96 -0.79 -16.00
CA ASN A 173 -6.22 -0.78 -16.76
C ASN A 173 -7.01 0.53 -16.62
N TYR A 174 -6.72 1.31 -15.58
CA TYR A 174 -7.31 2.62 -15.35
C TYR A 174 -6.76 3.76 -16.21
N ASP A 175 -5.62 3.57 -16.88
CA ASP A 175 -5.05 4.55 -17.79
C ASP A 175 -5.42 4.16 -19.22
N ILE A 176 -6.55 4.63 -19.74
CA ILE A 176 -7.02 4.15 -21.07
C ILE A 176 -6.01 4.51 -22.17
N GLN A 177 -5.34 5.66 -22.02
CA GLN A 177 -4.31 6.10 -22.93
C GLN A 177 -3.13 5.12 -22.88
N GLY A 178 -2.84 4.46 -24.00
CA GLY A 178 -1.75 3.50 -24.07
C GLY A 178 -2.05 2.10 -23.52
N LEU A 179 -3.32 1.78 -23.17
CA LEU A 179 -3.70 0.47 -22.62
C LEU A 179 -3.29 -0.68 -23.56
N TYR A 180 -3.67 -0.59 -24.84
CA TYR A 180 -3.26 -1.53 -25.88
C TYR A 180 -1.73 -1.72 -25.92
N GLN A 181 -0.96 -0.63 -25.96
CA GLN A 181 0.51 -0.71 -26.05
C GLN A 181 1.12 -1.35 -24.81
N ARG A 182 0.56 -1.12 -23.62
CA ARG A 182 1.02 -1.78 -22.39
C ARG A 182 0.71 -3.27 -22.42
N VAL A 183 -0.50 -3.67 -22.81
CA VAL A 183 -0.86 -5.08 -22.99
C VAL A 183 0.06 -5.73 -24.02
N TYR A 184 0.18 -5.17 -25.22
CA TYR A 184 1.03 -5.69 -26.28
C TYR A 184 2.51 -5.85 -25.86
N LYS A 185 3.07 -4.88 -25.13
CA LYS A 185 4.46 -4.96 -24.65
C LYS A 185 4.66 -5.98 -23.54
N CYS A 186 3.68 -6.14 -22.65
CA CYS A 186 3.77 -7.07 -21.52
C CYS A 186 3.57 -8.53 -21.95
N TYR A 187 2.64 -8.77 -22.87
CA TYR A 187 2.22 -10.10 -23.29
C TYR A 187 2.72 -10.39 -24.70
N GLN A 188 4.02 -10.66 -24.84
CA GLN A 188 4.61 -11.03 -26.12
C GLN A 188 4.34 -12.51 -26.42
N LYS A 189 3.76 -12.80 -27.59
CA LYS A 189 3.38 -14.15 -28.04
C LYS A 189 4.51 -15.18 -27.86
N ASP A 190 5.71 -14.88 -28.36
CA ASP A 190 6.86 -15.80 -28.26
C ASP A 190 7.30 -16.07 -26.82
N VAL A 191 7.21 -15.05 -25.95
CA VAL A 191 7.56 -15.18 -24.54
C VAL A 191 6.54 -16.07 -23.82
N LEU A 192 5.25 -15.87 -24.09
CA LEU A 192 4.16 -16.67 -23.54
C LEU A 192 4.26 -18.13 -23.97
N LEU A 193 4.44 -18.39 -25.27
CA LEU A 193 4.58 -19.76 -25.80
C LEU A 193 5.80 -20.47 -25.20
N ARG A 194 6.94 -19.76 -25.08
CA ARG A 194 8.12 -20.30 -24.41
C ARG A 194 7.83 -20.64 -22.95
N LYS A 195 7.29 -19.69 -22.18
CA LYS A 195 6.95 -19.87 -20.75
C LYS A 195 5.96 -21.02 -20.54
N TYR A 196 4.95 -21.16 -21.41
CA TYR A 196 4.00 -22.26 -21.33
C TYR A 196 4.69 -23.63 -21.46
N ARG A 197 5.66 -23.75 -22.38
CA ARG A 197 6.35 -25.01 -22.72
C ARG A 197 7.54 -25.36 -21.84
N THR A 198 8.12 -24.38 -21.14
CA THR A 198 9.34 -24.57 -20.32
C THR A 198 9.05 -24.41 -18.83
N GLY A 199 9.99 -24.79 -17.97
CA GLY A 199 9.85 -24.63 -16.51
C GLY A 199 9.12 -25.81 -15.87
N ARG A 200 8.36 -25.56 -14.80
CA ARG A 200 7.59 -26.62 -14.13
C ARG A 200 6.52 -27.23 -15.05
N GLU A 201 6.07 -28.44 -14.76
CA GLU A 201 4.92 -29.01 -15.47
C GLU A 201 3.60 -28.37 -15.00
N TRP A 202 2.63 -28.27 -15.91
CA TRP A 202 1.27 -27.85 -15.58
C TRP A 202 0.51 -29.02 -14.97
N LYS A 203 -0.20 -28.77 -13.87
CA LYS A 203 -1.11 -29.76 -13.28
C LYS A 203 -2.32 -29.94 -14.21
N PRO A 204 -3.03 -31.11 -14.18
CA PRO A 204 -4.14 -31.38 -15.09
C PRO A 204 -5.23 -30.28 -15.13
N LYS A 205 -5.62 -29.74 -13.97
CA LYS A 205 -6.58 -28.63 -13.87
C LYS A 205 -6.05 -27.31 -14.44
N GLU A 206 -4.75 -27.07 -14.37
CA GLU A 206 -4.13 -25.88 -14.98
C GLU A 206 -4.11 -25.99 -16.51
N ILE A 207 -3.90 -27.21 -17.02
CA ILE A 207 -3.97 -27.49 -18.47
C ILE A 207 -5.39 -27.20 -18.96
N GLU A 208 -6.41 -27.77 -18.31
CA GLU A 208 -7.82 -27.53 -18.63
C GLU A 208 -8.13 -26.01 -18.64
N TYR A 209 -7.74 -25.30 -17.58
CA TYR A 209 -7.97 -23.86 -17.45
C TYR A 209 -7.31 -23.01 -18.56
N LEU A 210 -6.11 -23.40 -19.01
CA LEU A 210 -5.28 -22.64 -19.94
C LEU A 210 -5.38 -23.10 -21.39
N THR A 211 -6.07 -24.20 -21.69
CA THR A 211 -6.10 -24.80 -23.04
C THR A 211 -6.59 -23.79 -24.08
N GLU A 212 -7.76 -23.19 -23.88
CA GLU A 212 -8.31 -22.18 -24.79
C GLU A 212 -7.37 -20.97 -24.95
N THR A 213 -6.72 -20.56 -23.86
CA THR A 213 -5.76 -19.44 -23.89
C THR A 213 -4.51 -19.79 -24.69
N TYR A 214 -4.04 -21.04 -24.58
CA TYR A 214 -2.89 -21.51 -25.35
C TYR A 214 -3.20 -21.57 -26.85
N GLU A 215 -4.38 -22.07 -27.23
CA GLU A 215 -4.88 -22.08 -28.61
C GLU A 215 -5.01 -20.67 -29.18
N LEU A 216 -5.60 -19.75 -28.41
CA LEU A 216 -5.71 -18.33 -28.74
C LEU A 216 -4.35 -17.68 -29.00
N ILE A 217 -3.32 -18.02 -28.21
CA ILE A 217 -1.97 -17.48 -28.44
C ILE A 217 -1.41 -18.01 -29.76
N GLN A 218 -1.69 -19.26 -30.13
CA GLN A 218 -1.15 -19.87 -31.35
C GLN A 218 -1.78 -19.29 -32.63
N ASN A 219 -3.07 -18.95 -32.61
CA ASN A 219 -3.77 -18.35 -33.75
C ASN A 219 -3.51 -16.83 -33.86
N ASP A 220 -2.87 -16.39 -34.95
CA ASP A 220 -2.52 -14.97 -35.15
C ASP A 220 -3.74 -14.05 -35.28
N GLU A 221 -4.83 -14.51 -35.90
CA GLU A 221 -6.04 -13.72 -36.09
C GLU A 221 -6.78 -13.53 -34.77
N GLU A 222 -6.99 -14.62 -34.03
CA GLU A 222 -7.62 -14.57 -32.71
C GLU A 222 -6.79 -13.74 -31.71
N TRP A 223 -5.47 -13.89 -31.75
CA TRP A 223 -4.56 -13.07 -30.94
C TRP A 223 -4.71 -11.58 -31.24
N ALA A 224 -4.76 -11.20 -32.52
CA ALA A 224 -4.95 -9.80 -32.92
C ALA A 224 -6.33 -9.27 -32.49
N ILE A 225 -7.39 -10.08 -32.63
CA ILE A 225 -8.74 -9.74 -32.18
C ILE A 225 -8.76 -9.54 -30.66
N PHE A 226 -8.16 -10.46 -29.90
CA PHE A 226 -8.05 -10.37 -28.44
C PHE A 226 -7.35 -9.09 -28.01
N LEU A 227 -6.17 -8.79 -28.58
CA LEU A 227 -5.45 -7.56 -28.26
C LEU A 227 -6.26 -6.30 -28.58
N SER A 228 -7.04 -6.32 -29.67
CA SER A 228 -7.87 -5.17 -30.07
C SER A 228 -8.90 -4.77 -29.02
N ASN A 229 -9.34 -5.69 -28.15
CA ASN A 229 -10.28 -5.41 -27.04
C ASN A 229 -9.72 -4.39 -26.04
N PHE A 230 -8.40 -4.21 -26.00
CA PHE A 230 -7.71 -3.25 -25.14
C PHE A 230 -7.40 -1.91 -25.83
N SER A 231 -7.89 -1.71 -27.06
CA SER A 231 -7.91 -0.39 -27.69
C SER A 231 -8.84 0.55 -26.93
N GLY A 232 -8.50 1.84 -26.83
CA GLY A 232 -9.27 2.81 -26.06
C GLY A 232 -10.75 2.86 -26.47
N SER A 233 -11.03 2.83 -27.78
CA SER A 233 -12.41 2.87 -28.31
C SER A 233 -13.24 1.64 -27.92
N LYS A 234 -12.69 0.42 -28.01
CA LYS A 234 -13.40 -0.80 -27.58
C LYS A 234 -13.54 -0.84 -26.06
N TRP A 235 -12.48 -0.50 -25.33
CA TRP A 235 -12.48 -0.51 -23.87
C TRP A 235 -13.53 0.42 -23.27
N GLU A 236 -13.69 1.61 -23.86
CA GLU A 236 -14.71 2.58 -23.47
C GLU A 236 -16.13 2.10 -23.78
N ALA A 237 -16.33 1.36 -24.88
CA ALA A 237 -17.61 0.79 -25.26
C ALA A 237 -18.05 -0.38 -24.36
N PHE A 238 -17.11 -1.10 -23.77
CA PHE A 238 -17.41 -2.24 -22.89
C PHE A 238 -18.08 -1.83 -21.58
N ASN A 239 -19.07 -2.63 -21.18
CA ASN A 239 -19.64 -2.61 -19.84
C ASN A 239 -18.72 -3.32 -18.82
N THR A 240 -19.04 -3.25 -17.52
CA THR A 240 -18.21 -3.85 -16.46
C THR A 240 -18.00 -5.34 -16.63
N ARG A 241 -19.04 -6.10 -17.04
CA ARG A 241 -18.92 -7.55 -17.23
C ARG A 241 -18.06 -7.89 -18.44
N GLU A 242 -18.16 -7.13 -19.53
CA GLU A 242 -17.31 -7.27 -20.70
C GLU A 242 -15.85 -6.94 -20.40
N ARG A 243 -15.60 -5.84 -19.66
CA ARG A 243 -14.25 -5.50 -19.17
C ARG A 243 -13.70 -6.57 -18.24
N TYR A 244 -14.51 -7.09 -17.33
CA TYR A 244 -14.14 -8.19 -16.44
C TYR A 244 -13.74 -9.43 -17.25
N LYS A 245 -14.56 -9.86 -18.21
CA LYS A 245 -14.26 -11.00 -19.09
C LYS A 245 -12.95 -10.80 -19.87
N ALA A 246 -12.73 -9.61 -20.43
CA ALA A 246 -11.48 -9.30 -21.13
C ALA A 246 -10.26 -9.36 -20.18
N LEU A 247 -10.39 -8.83 -18.96
CA LEU A 247 -9.34 -8.87 -17.94
C LEU A 247 -9.10 -10.28 -17.41
N LEU A 248 -10.14 -11.10 -17.30
CA LEU A 248 -10.03 -12.50 -16.89
C LEU A 248 -9.23 -13.30 -17.92
N GLN A 249 -9.49 -13.12 -19.22
CA GLN A 249 -8.69 -13.74 -20.28
C GLN A 249 -7.23 -13.28 -20.23
N LEU A 250 -6.99 -11.99 -19.97
CA LEU A 250 -5.64 -11.48 -19.75
C LEU A 250 -4.98 -12.04 -18.48
N THR A 251 -5.77 -12.36 -17.47
CA THR A 251 -5.31 -13.01 -16.23
C THR A 251 -4.80 -14.41 -16.51
N LYS A 252 -5.44 -15.18 -17.41
CA LYS A 252 -4.90 -16.47 -17.89
C LYS A 252 -3.51 -16.31 -18.53
N LEU A 253 -3.29 -15.24 -19.30
CA LEU A 253 -1.97 -14.93 -19.86
C LEU A 253 -0.95 -14.54 -18.77
N THR A 254 -1.37 -13.80 -17.75
CA THR A 254 -0.54 -13.47 -16.59
C THR A 254 -0.10 -14.72 -15.83
N THR A 255 -1.01 -15.68 -15.63
CA THR A 255 -0.70 -16.99 -15.05
C THR A 255 0.42 -17.70 -15.81
N ILE A 256 0.40 -17.67 -17.15
CA ILE A 256 1.48 -18.24 -17.97
C ILE A 256 2.80 -17.52 -17.73
N LEU A 257 2.80 -16.19 -17.62
CA LEU A 257 4.02 -15.41 -17.32
C LEU A 257 4.60 -15.74 -15.95
N MET A 258 3.73 -15.96 -14.96
CA MET A 258 4.07 -16.23 -13.57
C MET A 258 4.28 -17.73 -13.28
N LYS A 259 4.22 -18.60 -14.29
CA LYS A 259 4.26 -20.08 -14.16
C LYS A 259 5.27 -20.60 -13.14
N ASP A 260 6.50 -20.10 -13.20
CA ASP A 260 7.60 -20.58 -12.34
C ASP A 260 7.55 -20.02 -10.91
N GLU A 261 6.78 -18.97 -10.69
CA GLU A 261 6.70 -18.23 -9.43
C GLU A 261 5.44 -18.58 -8.61
N ILE A 262 4.47 -19.28 -9.21
CA ILE A 262 3.21 -19.67 -8.56
C ILE A 262 3.08 -21.19 -8.48
N THR A 263 2.81 -21.69 -7.28
CA THR A 263 2.83 -23.12 -6.93
C THR A 263 1.65 -23.90 -7.49
N ALA A 264 0.49 -23.25 -7.65
CA ALA A 264 -0.65 -23.76 -8.40
C ALA A 264 -1.62 -22.61 -8.74
N VAL A 265 -2.12 -22.58 -9.97
CA VAL A 265 -3.30 -21.76 -10.33
C VAL A 265 -4.47 -22.70 -10.52
N THR A 266 -5.12 -23.05 -9.42
CA THR A 266 -6.39 -23.77 -9.49
C THR A 266 -7.50 -22.82 -9.06
N MET A 267 -8.66 -22.93 -9.72
CA MET A 267 -9.98 -22.42 -9.32
C MET A 267 -10.44 -21.13 -10.03
N LEU A 268 -10.46 -21.15 -11.37
CA LEU A 268 -11.26 -20.20 -12.16
C LEU A 268 -11.81 -20.99 -13.35
N ASP A 269 -12.95 -21.65 -13.20
CA ASP A 269 -13.53 -22.42 -14.32
C ASP A 269 -13.91 -21.46 -15.46
N ASP A 270 -15.03 -20.76 -15.29
CA ASP A 270 -15.49 -19.64 -16.13
C ASP A 270 -15.18 -18.25 -15.52
N GLY A 271 -14.61 -18.24 -14.30
CA GLY A 271 -14.32 -17.05 -13.51
C GLY A 271 -15.44 -16.58 -12.59
N GLU A 272 -16.61 -17.25 -12.54
CA GLU A 272 -17.74 -16.80 -11.71
C GLU A 272 -17.42 -16.82 -10.21
N GLU A 273 -16.58 -17.76 -9.72
CA GLU A 273 -16.09 -17.76 -8.33
C GLU A 273 -15.31 -16.49 -7.98
N LEU A 274 -14.36 -16.11 -8.85
CA LEU A 274 -13.63 -14.85 -8.68
C LEU A 274 -14.55 -13.65 -8.81
N TYR A 275 -15.44 -13.66 -9.80
CA TYR A 275 -16.39 -12.58 -10.00
C TYR A 275 -17.19 -12.35 -8.71
N GLY A 276 -17.75 -13.40 -8.10
CA GLY A 276 -18.46 -13.31 -6.82
C GLY A 276 -17.60 -12.73 -5.70
N LEU A 277 -16.33 -13.16 -5.58
CA LEU A 277 -15.42 -12.67 -4.55
C LEU A 277 -15.08 -11.18 -4.71
N ILE A 278 -14.91 -10.70 -5.95
CA ILE A 278 -14.46 -9.32 -6.23
C ILE A 278 -15.57 -8.40 -6.73
N GLU A 279 -16.82 -8.86 -6.84
CA GLU A 279 -17.92 -8.10 -7.47
C GLU A 279 -18.06 -6.70 -6.86
N ALA A 280 -18.09 -6.63 -5.53
CA ALA A 280 -18.17 -5.39 -4.77
C ALA A 280 -16.98 -4.44 -5.01
N TYR A 281 -15.81 -4.99 -5.39
CA TYR A 281 -14.58 -4.25 -5.66
C TYR A 281 -14.43 -3.85 -7.14
N LEU A 282 -15.15 -4.50 -8.07
CA LEU A 282 -15.08 -4.20 -9.51
C LEU A 282 -15.25 -2.72 -9.86
N PRO A 283 -16.09 -1.92 -9.17
CA PRO A 283 -16.21 -0.50 -9.46
C PRO A 283 -14.92 0.27 -9.16
N LEU A 284 -14.13 -0.16 -8.18
CA LEU A 284 -12.82 0.43 -7.89
C LEU A 284 -11.74 -0.12 -8.84
N PHE A 285 -11.87 -1.38 -9.26
CA PHE A 285 -10.89 -2.06 -10.10
C PHE A 285 -11.00 -1.73 -11.58
N ILE A 286 -12.21 -1.59 -12.11
CA ILE A 286 -12.51 -1.54 -13.56
C ILE A 286 -13.02 -0.16 -14.00
N SER A 287 -13.38 0.75 -13.07
CA SER A 287 -13.89 2.07 -13.44
C SER A 287 -12.85 2.81 -14.29
N SER A 288 -13.26 3.08 -15.53
CA SER A 288 -12.62 4.02 -16.44
C SER A 288 -12.58 5.40 -15.78
N ASP A 289 -11.54 6.18 -16.10
CA ASP A 289 -11.45 7.59 -15.77
C ASP A 289 -12.82 8.28 -15.92
N LYS A 290 -13.21 9.01 -14.87
CA LYS A 290 -14.54 9.61 -14.67
C LYS A 290 -14.88 10.77 -15.64
N SER A 291 -14.23 10.86 -16.80
CA SER A 291 -14.54 11.90 -17.81
C SER A 291 -15.82 11.62 -18.59
N ASN A 292 -16.33 10.39 -18.60
CA ASN A 292 -17.55 10.04 -19.34
C ASN A 292 -18.73 9.71 -18.40
N LEU A 293 -19.53 10.73 -18.12
CA LEU A 293 -20.87 10.70 -17.51
C LEU A 293 -21.92 9.87 -18.30
N ARG A 294 -21.51 9.01 -19.25
CA ARG A 294 -22.39 8.29 -20.18
C ARG A 294 -22.46 6.78 -19.99
N SER A 295 -21.72 6.20 -19.04
CA SER A 295 -21.92 4.78 -18.73
C SER A 295 -22.99 4.62 -17.65
N ASN A 296 -24.02 3.81 -17.97
CA ASN A 296 -25.11 3.46 -17.05
C ASN A 296 -24.66 2.62 -15.84
N LEU A 297 -23.36 2.33 -15.70
CA LEU A 297 -22.78 1.48 -14.65
C LEU A 297 -22.48 2.22 -13.34
N ILE A 298 -22.48 3.55 -13.39
CA ILE A 298 -22.01 4.42 -12.32
C ILE A 298 -23.12 4.87 -11.33
N PRO A 299 -24.42 4.98 -11.69
CA PRO A 299 -25.44 5.47 -10.74
C PRO A 299 -25.71 4.53 -9.56
N GLU A 300 -25.81 3.22 -9.80
CA GLU A 300 -26.24 2.25 -8.79
C GLU A 300 -25.24 2.12 -7.63
N LEU A 301 -23.93 2.15 -7.94
CA LEU A 301 -22.87 2.03 -6.95
C LEU A 301 -22.46 3.36 -6.31
N LYS A 302 -22.56 4.49 -7.03
CA LYS A 302 -22.42 5.81 -6.40
C LYS A 302 -23.48 6.05 -5.31
N ASN A 303 -24.67 5.49 -5.50
CA ASN A 303 -25.75 5.55 -4.52
C ASN A 303 -25.80 4.32 -3.59
N SER A 304 -24.87 3.37 -3.74
CA SER A 304 -24.86 2.15 -2.96
C SER A 304 -24.37 2.40 -1.54
N THR A 305 -25.01 1.73 -0.58
CA THR A 305 -24.57 1.68 0.81
C THR A 305 -23.51 0.61 1.05
N LEU A 306 -23.18 -0.20 0.05
CA LEU A 306 -22.20 -1.28 0.12
C LEU A 306 -20.83 -0.74 0.55
N LYS A 307 -20.25 -1.36 1.58
CA LYS A 307 -18.92 -1.02 2.08
C LYS A 307 -17.95 -2.17 1.79
N VAL A 308 -16.83 -1.84 1.16
CA VAL A 308 -15.73 -2.77 0.92
C VAL A 308 -14.66 -2.61 2.00
N LEU A 309 -14.03 -3.71 2.41
CA LEU A 309 -12.83 -3.64 3.23
C LEU A 309 -11.72 -3.00 2.40
N THR A 310 -11.20 -1.88 2.90
CA THR A 310 -10.05 -1.23 2.28
C THR A 310 -8.79 -2.07 2.46
N PRO A 311 -7.90 -2.14 1.45
CA PRO A 311 -6.64 -2.86 1.56
C PRO A 311 -5.61 -2.15 2.45
N PHE A 312 -5.90 -0.92 2.87
CA PHE A 312 -5.07 -0.19 3.82
C PHE A 312 -5.41 -0.62 5.24
N ASN A 313 -4.42 -1.07 6.01
CA ASN A 313 -4.63 -1.40 7.42
C ASN A 313 -4.97 -0.17 8.28
N CYS A 314 -4.91 1.06 7.77
CA CYS A 314 -5.32 2.33 8.42
C CYS A 314 -4.87 2.45 9.89
N GLN A 315 -3.70 1.91 10.24
CA GLN A 315 -3.23 1.89 11.62
C GLN A 315 -2.62 3.25 11.96
N HIS A 316 -1.60 3.68 11.22
CA HIS A 316 -0.85 4.89 11.53
C HIS A 316 -1.13 6.05 10.58
N ILE A 317 -1.82 5.80 9.45
CA ILE A 317 -2.20 6.84 8.47
C ILE A 317 -3.70 6.78 8.19
N ASN A 318 -4.47 7.50 9.01
CA ASN A 318 -5.91 7.57 8.87
C ASN A 318 -6.45 9.00 8.97
N GLN A 319 -6.87 9.57 7.83
CA GLN A 319 -7.42 10.93 7.78
C GLN A 319 -8.68 11.13 8.63
N GLU A 320 -9.53 10.11 8.76
CA GLU A 320 -10.76 10.17 9.53
C GLU A 320 -10.50 10.25 11.03
N GLN A 321 -9.30 9.85 11.46
CA GLN A 321 -8.84 9.99 12.84
C GLN A 321 -8.02 11.25 13.02
N LEU A 322 -7.15 11.55 12.04
CA LEU A 322 -6.24 12.67 12.08
C LEU A 322 -6.97 14.01 12.18
N ILE A 323 -8.00 14.25 11.37
CA ILE A 323 -8.74 15.52 11.40
C ILE A 323 -9.43 15.74 12.76
N PRO A 324 -10.20 14.78 13.31
CA PRO A 324 -10.76 14.95 14.65
C PRO A 324 -9.71 15.04 15.77
N TYR A 325 -8.58 14.34 15.65
CA TYR A 325 -7.47 14.49 16.58
C TYR A 325 -6.97 15.93 16.59
N ILE A 326 -6.68 16.50 15.42
CA ILE A 326 -6.21 17.89 15.33
C ILE A 326 -7.25 18.85 15.93
N LYS A 327 -8.53 18.68 15.58
CA LYS A 327 -9.63 19.48 16.13
C LYS A 327 -9.72 19.39 17.66
N SER A 328 -9.42 18.23 18.25
CA SER A 328 -9.39 18.06 19.72
C SER A 328 -8.27 18.83 20.42
N LYS A 329 -7.25 19.28 19.69
CA LYS A 329 -6.14 20.08 20.24
C LYS A 329 -6.42 21.58 20.25
N GLY A 330 -7.37 22.04 19.43
CA GLY A 330 -7.73 23.44 19.29
C GLY A 330 -6.53 24.30 18.87
N ASP A 331 -6.48 25.52 19.38
CA ASP A 331 -5.49 26.56 19.02
C ASP A 331 -4.03 26.19 19.40
N ARG A 332 -3.82 25.10 20.14
CA ARG A 332 -2.47 24.59 20.43
C ARG A 332 -1.80 23.96 19.21
N PHE A 333 -2.59 23.51 18.23
CA PHE A 333 -2.10 22.84 17.04
C PHE A 333 -1.82 23.85 15.92
N ILE A 334 -0.83 23.57 15.07
CA ILE A 334 -0.48 24.43 13.94
C ILE A 334 -1.64 24.60 12.93
N ASP A 335 -1.77 25.79 12.35
CA ASP A 335 -2.72 26.03 11.28
C ASP A 335 -2.41 25.22 10.00
N PHE A 336 -3.45 24.65 9.41
CA PHE A 336 -3.37 23.82 8.22
C PHE A 336 -4.63 23.94 7.36
N ASP A 337 -4.50 23.64 6.06
CA ASP A 337 -5.65 23.54 5.16
C ASP A 337 -6.13 22.07 5.11
N GLU A 338 -7.36 21.82 5.52
CA GLU A 338 -7.93 20.47 5.62
C GLU A 338 -7.94 19.75 4.25
N LYS A 339 -8.22 20.47 3.15
CA LYS A 339 -8.22 19.89 1.80
C LYS A 339 -6.82 19.48 1.35
N THR A 340 -5.82 20.29 1.67
CA THR A 340 -4.42 20.00 1.35
C THR A 340 -3.91 18.85 2.19
N LEU A 341 -4.25 18.79 3.48
CA LEU A 341 -3.93 17.65 4.35
C LEU A 341 -4.48 16.33 3.78
N MET A 342 -5.78 16.31 3.43
CA MET A 342 -6.40 15.11 2.84
C MET A 342 -5.66 14.66 1.57
N LYS A 343 -5.37 15.59 0.65
CA LYS A 343 -4.62 15.28 -0.57
C LYS A 343 -3.19 14.80 -0.27
N CYS A 344 -2.53 15.36 0.73
CA CYS A 344 -1.22 14.88 1.18
C CYS A 344 -1.30 13.45 1.72
N THR A 345 -2.33 13.12 2.50
CA THR A 345 -2.58 11.74 2.97
C THR A 345 -2.84 10.76 1.81
N GLU A 346 -3.60 11.17 0.79
CA GLU A 346 -3.80 10.38 -0.43
C GLU A 346 -2.50 10.13 -1.20
N ILE A 347 -1.66 11.16 -1.34
CA ILE A 347 -0.34 11.05 -1.98
C ILE A 347 0.55 10.09 -1.20
N THR A 348 0.52 10.15 0.13
CA THR A 348 1.23 9.22 1.00
C THR A 348 0.79 7.77 0.76
N ARG A 349 -0.52 7.50 0.77
CA ARG A 349 -1.06 6.15 0.48
C ARG A 349 -0.66 5.67 -0.91
N TYR A 350 -0.79 6.53 -1.92
CA TYR A 350 -0.37 6.23 -3.28
C TYR A 350 1.12 5.89 -3.36
N THR A 351 1.94 6.61 -2.61
CA THR A 351 3.39 6.44 -2.62
C THR A 351 3.79 5.08 -2.06
N PHE A 352 3.26 4.70 -0.91
CA PHE A 352 3.46 3.37 -0.33
C PHE A 352 2.96 2.27 -1.28
N ALA A 353 1.72 2.37 -1.75
CA ALA A 353 1.12 1.35 -2.61
C ALA A 353 1.89 1.19 -3.94
N LYS A 354 2.40 2.30 -4.52
CA LYS A 354 3.20 2.26 -5.75
C LYS A 354 4.58 1.64 -5.53
N LEU A 355 5.25 1.97 -4.42
CA LEU A 355 6.55 1.38 -4.11
C LEU A 355 6.43 -0.12 -3.82
N ARG A 356 5.47 -0.52 -2.97
CA ARG A 356 5.21 -1.92 -2.65
C ARG A 356 4.87 -2.73 -3.89
N SER A 357 3.89 -2.27 -4.68
CA SER A 357 3.53 -2.97 -5.93
C SER A 357 4.67 -3.00 -6.94
N LEU A 358 5.54 -1.99 -7.01
CA LEU A 358 6.71 -2.02 -7.90
C LEU A 358 7.72 -3.12 -7.48
N LEU A 359 8.00 -3.23 -6.19
CA LEU A 359 8.88 -4.26 -5.64
C LEU A 359 8.27 -5.65 -5.81
N LEU A 360 7.00 -5.82 -5.47
CA LEU A 360 6.32 -7.10 -5.62
C LEU A 360 6.32 -7.56 -7.08
N LEU A 361 5.89 -6.72 -8.02
CA LEU A 361 5.92 -7.08 -9.45
C LEU A 361 7.33 -7.41 -9.95
N HIS A 362 8.38 -6.78 -9.40
CA HIS A 362 9.76 -7.07 -9.79
C HIS A 362 10.24 -8.44 -9.28
N GLU A 363 9.72 -8.93 -8.15
CA GLU A 363 10.02 -10.28 -7.66
C GLU A 363 9.53 -11.33 -8.65
N TYR A 364 8.31 -11.17 -9.15
CA TYR A 364 7.67 -12.13 -10.06
C TYR A 364 8.09 -11.98 -11.53
N ILE A 365 8.29 -10.76 -12.04
CA ILE A 365 8.57 -10.50 -13.47
C ILE A 365 9.64 -9.40 -13.68
N PRO A 366 10.88 -9.61 -13.20
CA PRO A 366 11.94 -8.60 -13.23
C PRO A 366 12.17 -8.04 -14.64
N GLN A 367 12.11 -8.87 -15.69
CA GLN A 367 12.31 -8.43 -17.09
C GLN A 367 11.34 -7.34 -17.55
N VAL A 368 10.10 -7.33 -17.03
CA VAL A 368 9.11 -6.31 -17.40
C VAL A 368 9.33 -5.02 -16.60
N ILE A 369 9.78 -5.16 -15.35
CA ILE A 369 9.95 -4.03 -14.43
C ILE A 369 11.30 -3.33 -14.63
N ASP A 370 12.36 -4.05 -14.99
CA ASP A 370 13.68 -3.54 -15.33
C ASP A 370 13.61 -2.41 -16.36
N ASN A 371 12.79 -2.58 -17.41
CA ASN A 371 12.56 -1.55 -18.42
C ASN A 371 11.94 -0.28 -17.84
N LYS A 372 11.03 -0.41 -16.86
CA LYS A 372 10.41 0.74 -16.18
C LYS A 372 11.43 1.45 -15.27
N ILE A 373 12.31 0.69 -14.63
CA ILE A 373 13.38 1.22 -13.77
C ILE A 373 14.42 1.95 -14.63
N ALA A 374 14.85 1.36 -15.74
CA ALA A 374 15.86 1.94 -16.64
C ALA A 374 15.50 3.36 -17.09
N VAL A 375 14.26 3.60 -17.50
CA VAL A 375 13.76 4.94 -17.92
C VAL A 375 13.85 5.97 -16.78
N LYS A 376 13.75 5.53 -15.53
CA LYS A 376 13.79 6.37 -14.33
C LYS A 376 14.94 5.99 -13.38
N LYS A 377 16.07 5.56 -13.94
CA LYS A 377 17.19 5.01 -13.18
C LYS A 377 17.68 5.95 -12.09
N LYS A 378 17.90 7.25 -12.40
CA LYS A 378 18.32 8.25 -11.41
C LYS A 378 17.36 8.30 -10.21
N LEU A 379 16.05 8.24 -10.47
CA LEU A 379 15.05 8.27 -9.41
C LEU A 379 15.12 7.00 -8.57
N PHE A 380 14.99 5.81 -9.17
CA PHE A 380 14.82 4.57 -8.40
C PHE A 380 16.12 4.02 -7.79
N VAL A 381 17.27 4.27 -8.43
CA VAL A 381 18.58 3.78 -7.98
C VAL A 381 19.29 4.79 -7.11
N ASN A 382 19.32 6.08 -7.49
CA ASN A 382 20.16 7.06 -6.78
C ASN A 382 19.35 7.82 -5.71
N ILE A 383 18.22 8.42 -6.10
CA ILE A 383 17.43 9.28 -5.19
C ILE A 383 16.61 8.43 -4.21
N LEU A 384 15.91 7.44 -4.73
CA LEU A 384 15.11 6.55 -3.89
C LEU A 384 15.92 5.37 -3.38
N ASN A 385 17.08 5.02 -3.95
CA ASN A 385 17.94 3.95 -3.41
C ASN A 385 17.19 2.64 -3.07
N ILE A 386 16.18 2.29 -3.88
CA ILE A 386 15.37 1.08 -3.69
C ILE A 386 15.86 -0.08 -4.57
N PHE A 387 16.61 0.23 -5.63
CA PHE A 387 17.22 -0.75 -6.53
C PHE A 387 18.72 -0.50 -6.68
N GLU A 388 19.47 -1.56 -6.95
CA GLU A 388 20.87 -1.51 -7.41
C GLU A 388 20.95 -2.07 -8.83
N GLU A 389 21.73 -1.44 -9.70
CA GLU A 389 22.00 -1.98 -11.03
C GLU A 389 23.11 -3.03 -10.93
N THR A 390 22.83 -4.26 -11.34
CA THR A 390 23.80 -5.37 -11.29
C THR A 390 24.47 -5.61 -12.65
N LYS A 391 23.76 -5.32 -13.74
CA LYS A 391 24.22 -5.35 -15.13
C LYS A 391 23.49 -4.24 -15.91
N PRO A 392 23.95 -3.84 -17.10
CA PRO A 392 23.26 -2.82 -17.89
C PRO A 392 21.77 -3.11 -18.02
N ASN A 393 20.93 -2.21 -17.50
CA ASN A 393 19.46 -2.32 -17.47
C ASN A 393 18.90 -3.54 -16.72
N LYS A 394 19.65 -4.13 -15.79
CA LYS A 394 19.17 -5.18 -14.89
C LYS A 394 19.31 -4.75 -13.45
N PHE A 395 18.22 -4.80 -12.71
CA PHE A 395 18.15 -4.26 -11.36
C PHE A 395 17.89 -5.37 -10.34
N LYS A 396 18.39 -5.14 -9.13
CA LYS A 396 18.11 -5.98 -7.96
C LYS A 396 17.54 -5.09 -6.87
N GLN A 397 16.57 -5.61 -6.13
CA GLN A 397 15.95 -4.89 -5.02
C GLN A 397 16.96 -4.75 -3.87
N LYS A 398 17.05 -3.54 -3.29
CA LYS A 398 17.80 -3.30 -2.05
C LYS A 398 16.92 -3.45 -0.81
N VAL A 399 15.60 -3.36 -0.98
CA VAL A 399 14.59 -3.39 0.08
C VAL A 399 13.43 -4.24 -0.40
N SER A 400 12.91 -5.13 0.45
CA SER A 400 11.69 -5.91 0.16
C SER A 400 10.43 -5.07 0.35
N MET A 401 9.31 -5.44 -0.27
CA MET A 401 8.09 -4.62 -0.23
C MET A 401 7.53 -4.43 1.19
N GLU A 402 7.65 -5.45 2.05
CA GLU A 402 7.13 -5.50 3.42
C GLU A 402 7.96 -4.64 4.37
N ASN A 403 9.20 -4.34 3.97
CA ASN A 403 10.08 -3.42 4.68
C ASN A 403 9.87 -1.96 4.25
N ILE A 404 8.90 -1.69 3.38
CA ILE A 404 8.40 -0.34 3.14
C ILE A 404 7.12 -0.19 3.95
N SER A 405 7.21 0.39 5.15
CA SER A 405 6.08 0.60 6.04
C SER A 405 5.89 2.06 6.43
N GLU A 406 4.67 2.40 6.83
CA GLU A 406 4.38 3.66 7.51
C GLU A 406 5.20 3.82 8.80
N TYR A 407 5.59 2.71 9.44
CA TYR A 407 6.50 2.71 10.59
C TYR A 407 7.85 3.39 10.33
N ASP A 408 8.37 3.27 9.11
CA ASP A 408 9.66 3.86 8.75
C ASP A 408 9.59 5.40 8.70
N PHE A 409 8.38 5.95 8.63
CA PHE A 409 8.13 7.38 8.45
C PHE A 409 7.68 8.06 9.74
N LEU A 410 7.17 7.31 10.73
CA LEU A 410 6.74 7.88 12.00
C LEU A 410 7.90 8.57 12.73
N LEU A 411 7.54 9.59 13.52
CA LEU A 411 8.41 10.40 14.35
C LEU A 411 7.91 10.35 15.81
N SER A 412 8.82 10.22 16.77
CA SER A 412 8.47 10.31 18.20
C SER A 412 8.74 11.71 18.74
N GLU A 413 8.14 12.01 19.89
CA GLU A 413 8.43 13.25 20.63
C GLU A 413 9.90 13.31 21.04
N ASP A 414 10.46 12.21 21.54
CA ASP A 414 11.87 12.12 21.92
C ASP A 414 12.80 12.43 20.74
N GLU A 415 12.50 11.87 19.55
CA GLU A 415 13.26 12.14 18.33
C GLU A 415 13.26 13.64 17.99
N ILE A 416 12.12 14.32 18.14
CA ILE A 416 12.00 15.77 17.87
C ILE A 416 12.76 16.58 18.93
N VAL A 417 12.59 16.25 20.20
CA VAL A 417 13.22 16.96 21.33
C VAL A 417 14.74 16.80 21.31
N GLU A 418 15.25 15.62 20.94
CA GLU A 418 16.69 15.38 20.81
C GLU A 418 17.31 16.22 19.71
N THR A 419 16.66 16.32 18.53
CA THR A 419 17.19 17.16 17.45
C THR A 419 17.24 18.64 17.86
N PHE A 420 16.27 19.13 18.64
CA PHE A 420 16.30 20.52 19.15
C PHE A 420 17.50 20.83 20.03
N LYS A 421 18.06 19.82 20.72
CA LYS A 421 19.20 19.98 21.63
C LYS A 421 20.56 19.91 20.93
N LYS A 422 20.60 19.44 19.68
CA LYS A 422 21.85 19.25 18.93
C LYS A 422 22.24 20.53 18.17
N GLU A 423 23.53 20.81 18.17
CA GLU A 423 24.13 21.84 17.33
C GLU A 423 24.86 21.18 16.16
N PHE A 424 24.69 21.74 14.97
CA PHE A 424 25.30 21.23 13.74
C PHE A 424 26.03 22.36 13.02
N HIS A 425 27.28 22.11 12.65
CA HIS A 425 28.18 23.09 12.04
C HIS A 425 28.56 22.72 10.60
N ASN A 426 28.45 21.46 10.22
CA ASN A 426 28.74 20.96 8.88
C ASN A 426 27.83 19.79 8.51
N LEU A 427 27.92 19.31 7.27
CA LEU A 427 27.08 18.21 6.77
C LEU A 427 27.40 16.86 7.44
N GLN A 428 28.65 16.63 7.85
CA GLN A 428 29.06 15.38 8.49
C GLN A 428 28.45 15.22 9.89
N ASP A 429 28.20 16.33 10.60
CA ASP A 429 27.52 16.33 11.90
C ASP A 429 26.11 15.73 11.83
N TYR A 430 25.48 15.74 10.66
CA TYR A 430 24.15 15.16 10.43
C TYR A 430 24.17 13.67 10.09
N LYS A 431 25.34 13.03 9.98
CA LYS A 431 25.44 11.62 9.57
C LYS A 431 24.66 10.69 10.51
N ASP A 432 24.67 11.03 11.79
CA ASP A 432 23.95 10.30 12.85
C ASP A 432 22.63 10.97 13.26
N GLU A 433 22.22 12.04 12.56
CA GLU A 433 20.96 12.74 12.79
C GLU A 433 19.79 12.07 12.03
N TYR A 434 19.34 10.94 12.57
CA TYR A 434 18.33 10.11 11.92
C TYR A 434 17.00 10.85 11.67
N THR A 435 16.57 11.75 12.56
CA THR A 435 15.25 12.40 12.47
C THR A 435 15.13 13.31 11.26
N LEU A 436 16.07 14.24 11.07
CA LEU A 436 16.05 15.16 9.92
C LEU A 436 16.30 14.41 8.60
N LEU A 437 17.17 13.39 8.61
CA LEU A 437 17.39 12.54 7.43
C LEU A 437 16.15 11.73 7.07
N LYS A 438 15.41 11.21 8.06
CA LYS A 438 14.12 10.54 7.86
C LYS A 438 13.11 11.50 7.23
N ILE A 439 12.99 12.74 7.69
CA ILE A 439 12.07 13.72 7.08
C ILE A 439 12.46 14.04 5.64
N GLY A 440 13.75 14.29 5.39
CA GLY A 440 14.26 14.46 4.03
C GLY A 440 13.91 13.26 3.14
N ARG A 441 14.10 12.04 3.68
CA ARG A 441 13.77 10.79 2.99
C ARG A 441 12.30 10.73 2.59
N ILE A 442 11.40 11.07 3.52
CA ILE A 442 9.94 11.12 3.27
C ILE A 442 9.64 12.11 2.15
N ILE A 443 10.19 13.33 2.23
CA ILE A 443 10.01 14.37 1.21
C ILE A 443 10.52 13.90 -0.16
N ASN A 444 11.70 13.30 -0.22
CA ASN A 444 12.24 12.71 -1.45
C ASN A 444 11.30 11.65 -2.04
N ILE A 445 10.75 10.78 -1.19
CA ILE A 445 9.85 9.72 -1.62
C ILE A 445 8.54 10.33 -2.17
N LEU A 446 7.90 11.25 -1.46
CA LEU A 446 6.64 11.89 -1.89
C LEU A 446 6.82 12.67 -3.21
N LEU A 447 7.88 13.48 -3.31
CA LEU A 447 8.20 14.27 -4.51
C LEU A 447 8.60 13.39 -5.70
N GLY A 448 9.35 12.32 -5.45
CA GLY A 448 9.86 11.43 -6.49
C GLY A 448 8.79 10.53 -7.09
N ILE A 449 7.84 10.09 -6.27
CA ILE A 449 6.82 9.12 -6.67
C ILE A 449 5.59 9.77 -7.29
N GLU A 450 5.16 10.92 -6.77
CA GLU A 450 3.98 11.64 -7.23
C GLU A 450 4.35 13.06 -7.67
N SER A 451 4.38 13.28 -8.99
CA SER A 451 4.87 14.52 -9.59
C SER A 451 3.96 15.72 -9.37
N LYS A 452 2.70 15.52 -8.97
CA LYS A 452 1.79 16.64 -8.63
C LYS A 452 2.04 17.22 -7.23
N THR A 453 2.85 16.55 -6.40
CA THR A 453 3.12 16.96 -5.01
C THR A 453 3.63 18.40 -4.90
N PRO A 454 4.64 18.88 -5.66
CA PRO A 454 5.08 20.28 -5.62
C PRO A 454 3.96 21.28 -5.90
N LYS A 455 3.11 21.01 -6.89
CA LYS A 455 2.03 21.92 -7.26
C LYS A 455 0.96 22.00 -6.18
N LEU A 456 0.67 20.88 -5.50
CA LEU A 456 -0.33 20.83 -4.41
C LEU A 456 0.03 21.77 -3.26
N ILE A 457 1.31 21.83 -2.90
CA ILE A 457 1.86 22.64 -1.79
C ILE A 457 2.30 24.04 -2.26
N ASN A 458 1.89 24.47 -3.46
CA ASN A 458 2.33 25.73 -4.08
C ASN A 458 3.85 25.89 -4.12
N TYR A 459 4.57 24.79 -4.38
CA TYR A 459 6.02 24.71 -4.42
C TYR A 459 6.73 25.14 -3.13
N SER A 460 6.02 25.17 -1.99
CA SER A 460 6.58 25.53 -0.69
C SER A 460 7.14 24.31 0.04
N LEU A 461 8.47 24.27 0.22
CA LEU A 461 9.11 23.23 1.04
C LEU A 461 8.58 23.24 2.49
N PHE A 462 8.33 24.43 3.05
CA PHE A 462 7.79 24.56 4.41
C PHE A 462 6.42 23.88 4.53
N GLU A 463 5.53 24.09 3.57
CA GLU A 463 4.20 23.46 3.60
C GLU A 463 4.30 21.94 3.54
N LEU A 464 5.15 21.39 2.66
CA LEU A 464 5.34 19.93 2.62
C LEU A 464 5.95 19.39 3.90
N PHE A 465 6.97 20.06 4.44
CA PHE A 465 7.59 19.71 5.71
C PHE A 465 6.55 19.70 6.84
N LYS A 466 5.72 20.74 6.93
CA LYS A 466 4.61 20.84 7.88
C LYS A 466 3.64 19.67 7.74
N TYR A 467 3.17 19.35 6.54
CA TYR A 467 2.25 18.22 6.35
C TYR A 467 2.88 16.85 6.63
N VAL A 468 4.18 16.68 6.36
CA VAL A 468 4.93 15.48 6.77
C VAL A 468 4.90 15.33 8.30
N LEU A 469 5.15 16.42 9.04
CA LEU A 469 5.06 16.39 10.51
C LEU A 469 3.64 16.16 11.01
N ILE A 470 2.63 16.73 10.37
CA ILE A 470 1.23 16.51 10.78
C ILE A 470 0.84 15.03 10.62
N ILE A 471 1.21 14.43 9.50
CA ILE A 471 0.83 13.04 9.17
C ILE A 471 1.63 12.02 9.98
N PHE A 472 2.95 12.22 10.13
CA PHE A 472 3.85 11.22 10.70
C PHE A 472 4.42 11.59 12.07
N GLY A 473 4.17 12.81 12.55
CA GLY A 473 4.56 13.25 13.87
C GLY A 473 3.84 12.49 14.99
N PRO A 474 4.21 12.77 16.24
CA PRO A 474 3.55 12.18 17.40
C PRO A 474 2.15 12.76 17.59
N HIS A 475 1.20 11.89 17.95
CA HIS A 475 -0.21 12.18 18.22
C HIS A 475 -0.63 11.79 19.65
N PRO A 476 0.01 12.33 20.72
CA PRO A 476 -0.39 12.05 22.11
C PRO A 476 -1.82 12.52 22.40
N LEU A 477 -2.53 11.87 23.32
CA LEU A 477 -3.95 12.12 23.58
C LEU A 477 -4.23 13.45 24.32
N ASP A 478 -3.35 13.87 25.21
CA ASP A 478 -3.53 14.96 26.17
C ASP A 478 -2.86 16.28 25.74
N HIS A 479 -1.76 16.21 24.99
CA HIS A 479 -0.99 17.37 24.53
C HIS A 479 -0.72 17.33 23.01
N THR A 480 0.13 18.24 22.49
CA THR A 480 0.64 18.19 21.11
C THR A 480 2.00 18.88 21.02
N TYR A 481 2.94 18.31 20.27
CA TYR A 481 4.21 18.94 19.92
C TYR A 481 4.16 19.69 18.59
N GLN A 482 3.07 19.56 17.85
CA GLN A 482 2.88 20.09 16.51
C GLN A 482 2.34 21.53 16.58
N THR A 483 3.05 22.40 17.30
CA THR A 483 2.74 23.82 17.45
C THR A 483 3.45 24.63 16.36
N GLN A 484 2.98 25.86 16.10
CA GLN A 484 3.61 26.76 15.13
C GLN A 484 5.10 26.97 15.41
N ASP A 485 5.46 27.30 16.65
CA ASP A 485 6.84 27.59 17.05
C ASP A 485 7.74 26.36 16.89
N ASN A 486 7.27 25.19 17.33
CA ASN A 486 8.05 23.96 17.23
C ASN A 486 8.30 23.57 15.78
N ILE A 487 7.27 23.62 14.93
CA ILE A 487 7.40 23.27 13.51
C ILE A 487 8.33 24.26 12.80
N GLN A 488 8.25 25.55 13.11
CA GLN A 488 9.14 26.56 12.54
C GLN A 488 10.60 26.33 12.97
N ASN A 489 10.83 26.08 14.26
CA ASN A 489 12.15 25.78 14.79
C ASN A 489 12.76 24.54 14.13
N PHE A 490 11.96 23.49 13.97
CA PHE A 490 12.40 22.26 13.35
C PHE A 490 12.70 22.42 11.86
N TYR A 491 11.85 23.18 11.16
CA TYR A 491 12.08 23.54 9.77
C TYR A 491 13.37 24.35 9.58
N ASN A 492 13.68 25.27 10.50
CA ASN A 492 14.91 26.06 10.44
C ASN A 492 16.16 25.17 10.55
N GLN A 493 16.14 24.12 11.38
CA GLN A 493 17.23 23.13 11.44
C GLN A 493 17.31 22.32 10.14
N PHE A 494 16.17 21.90 9.59
CA PHE A 494 16.14 21.21 8.30
C PHE A 494 16.69 22.09 7.14
N LEU A 495 16.40 23.39 7.15
CA LEU A 495 16.96 24.35 6.19
C LEU A 495 18.49 24.48 6.32
N LYS A 496 19.03 24.48 7.54
CA LYS A 496 20.48 24.47 7.76
C LYS A 496 21.12 23.22 7.15
N LEU A 497 20.53 22.04 7.36
CA LEU A 497 20.96 20.79 6.71
C LEU A 497 20.98 20.92 5.17
N LEU A 498 19.89 21.43 4.58
CA LEU A 498 19.84 21.63 3.13
C LEU A 498 20.88 22.63 2.62
N ASN A 499 21.15 23.71 3.36
CA ASN A 499 22.21 24.67 3.01
C ASN A 499 23.58 24.00 3.00
N PHE A 500 23.91 23.19 4.02
CA PHE A 500 25.17 22.45 4.05
C PHE A 500 25.27 21.48 2.87
N TYR A 501 24.20 20.73 2.58
CA TYR A 501 24.13 19.82 1.43
C TYR A 501 24.34 20.54 0.08
N ASP A 502 23.71 21.70 -0.12
CA ASP A 502 23.85 22.49 -1.34
C ASP A 502 25.29 22.97 -1.52
N SER A 503 25.95 23.37 -0.42
CA SER A 503 27.32 23.88 -0.40
C SER A 503 28.43 22.81 -0.42
N GLU A 504 28.08 21.54 -0.20
CA GLU A 504 29.05 20.45 -0.14
C GLU A 504 29.73 20.23 -1.50
N LYS A 505 31.07 20.22 -1.47
CA LYS A 505 31.94 20.06 -2.64
C LYS A 505 32.51 18.65 -2.73
N ASP A 506 32.63 17.93 -1.62
CA ASP A 506 33.06 16.54 -1.62
C ASP A 506 31.97 15.66 -2.25
N SER A 507 32.28 15.03 -3.38
CA SER A 507 31.33 14.21 -4.11
C SER A 507 30.92 12.94 -3.35
N GLU A 508 31.81 12.35 -2.55
CA GLU A 508 31.52 11.13 -1.81
C GLU A 508 30.53 11.42 -0.69
N ILE A 509 30.79 12.47 0.09
CA ILE A 509 29.88 12.94 1.15
C ILE A 509 28.53 13.33 0.53
N LYS A 510 28.54 14.15 -0.52
CA LYS A 510 27.30 14.58 -1.18
C LYS A 510 26.47 13.41 -1.71
N ASN A 511 27.11 12.40 -2.28
CA ASN A 511 26.43 11.22 -2.82
C ASN A 511 25.70 10.42 -1.74
N TYR A 512 26.25 10.33 -0.52
CA TYR A 512 25.57 9.68 0.61
C TYR A 512 24.22 10.35 0.93
N TYR A 513 24.16 11.68 0.85
CA TYR A 513 22.98 12.46 1.20
C TYR A 513 21.93 12.60 0.10
N ILE A 514 22.24 12.22 -1.15
CA ILE A 514 21.29 12.27 -2.28
C ILE A 514 19.97 11.57 -1.93
N GLN A 515 20.06 10.41 -1.28
CA GLN A 515 18.88 9.60 -0.96
C GLN A 515 17.93 10.25 0.06
N TYR A 516 18.42 11.25 0.77
CA TYR A 516 17.71 12.00 1.81
C TYR A 516 17.31 13.40 1.35
N LEU A 517 18.14 14.11 0.57
CA LEU A 517 17.99 15.57 0.44
C LEU A 517 17.80 16.09 -1.00
N GLU A 518 18.13 15.31 -2.05
CA GLU A 518 18.18 15.79 -3.44
C GLU A 518 16.89 16.51 -3.91
N LEU A 519 15.70 15.95 -3.65
CA LEU A 519 14.44 16.56 -4.11
C LEU A 519 13.93 17.65 -3.15
N ALA A 520 14.20 17.52 -1.85
CA ALA A 520 13.92 18.57 -0.88
C ALA A 520 14.70 19.86 -1.20
N SER A 521 16.00 19.73 -1.51
CA SER A 521 16.85 20.84 -1.96
C SER A 521 16.33 21.47 -3.26
N LYS A 522 15.93 20.66 -4.25
CA LYS A 522 15.34 21.20 -5.49
C LYS A 522 14.05 21.96 -5.28
N LEU A 523 13.18 21.48 -4.38
CA LEU A 523 11.94 22.16 -4.05
C LEU A 523 12.21 23.48 -3.34
N LYS A 524 13.16 23.51 -2.38
CA LYS A 524 13.60 24.75 -1.71
C LYS A 524 14.03 25.82 -2.70
N ASN A 525 14.79 25.42 -3.72
CA ASN A 525 15.35 26.33 -4.72
C ASN A 525 14.42 26.54 -5.93
N TRP A 526 13.15 26.14 -5.84
CA TRP A 526 12.21 26.24 -6.94
C TRP A 526 11.79 27.70 -7.16
N VAL A 527 12.24 28.30 -8.26
CA VAL A 527 11.80 29.63 -8.68
C VAL A 527 10.51 29.48 -9.47
N ILE A 528 9.41 30.08 -8.98
CA ILE A 528 8.20 30.24 -9.78
C ILE A 528 8.48 31.37 -10.77
N GLU A 529 8.95 31.03 -11.97
CA GLU A 529 8.88 31.97 -13.09
C GLU A 529 7.39 32.17 -13.41
N ASN A 530 6.85 33.32 -13.02
CA ASN A 530 5.50 33.74 -13.40
C ASN A 530 5.43 33.78 -14.93
N LYS A 531 4.69 32.84 -15.53
CA LYS A 531 4.24 32.91 -16.92
C LYS A 531 2.82 33.44 -16.98
#